data_AF-A0A534PVC1-F1
#
_entry.id   AF-A0A534PVC1-F1
#
_cell.length_a   1.000
_cell.length_b   1.000
_cell.length_c   1.000
_cell.angle_alpha   90.00
_cell.angle_beta   90.00
_cell.angle_gamma   90.00
#
_symmetry.space_group_name_H-M   'P 1'
#
loop_
_entity.id
_entity.type
_entity.pdbx_description
1 polymer ?
#
loop_
_entity_poly.entity_id
_entity_poly.type
_entity_poly.pdbx_seq_one_letter_code
_entity_poly.pdbx_strand_id
1 'polypeptide(L)'
;MRTMIAVLVALLSTAALAKSEDRQVPPFDSVNIASGIRARIEIGPQRPVHLEGEDSVLSQIETVVEDGALHIGFKSNSWWDGNHRAVRVTIQTPELRAIGASGGAMVEAQLTRADRHEI
;
A
#
# COMPACT_ATOMS: atom_id res chain seq x y z
N MET A 1 -45.71 -2.99 -41.25
CA MET A 1 -46.04 -3.61 -39.94
C MET A 1 -44.99 -4.70 -39.70
N ARG A 2 -44.17 -4.78 -38.66
CA ARG A 2 -43.92 -4.00 -37.44
C ARG A 2 -42.42 -4.20 -37.12
N THR A 3 -41.81 -3.16 -36.60
CA THR A 3 -40.41 -2.97 -36.16
C THR A 3 -39.74 -4.19 -35.51
N MET A 4 -38.53 -4.56 -35.97
CA MET A 4 -37.58 -5.36 -35.18
C MET A 4 -36.74 -4.40 -34.32
N ILE A 5 -36.86 -4.54 -33.00
CA ILE A 5 -36.04 -3.80 -32.03
C ILE A 5 -34.76 -4.63 -31.81
N ALA A 6 -33.61 -4.08 -32.21
CA ALA A 6 -32.32 -4.61 -31.81
C ALA A 6 -31.95 -4.03 -30.44
N VAL A 7 -31.97 -4.86 -29.39
CA VAL A 7 -31.48 -4.49 -28.07
C VAL A 7 -29.97 -4.69 -28.06
N LEU A 8 -29.22 -3.60 -28.16
CA LEU A 8 -27.78 -3.58 -27.98
C LEU A 8 -27.48 -3.48 -26.48
N VAL A 9 -27.26 -4.61 -25.82
CA VAL A 9 -26.76 -4.64 -24.43
C VAL A 9 -25.26 -4.34 -24.47
N ALA A 10 -24.88 -3.11 -24.16
CA ALA A 10 -23.49 -2.76 -23.93
C ALA A 10 -23.06 -3.30 -22.55
N LEU A 11 -22.29 -4.38 -22.54
CA LEU A 11 -21.60 -4.87 -21.34
C LEU A 11 -20.52 -3.85 -20.98
N LEU A 12 -20.83 -2.93 -20.06
CA LEU A 12 -19.83 -2.09 -19.41
C LEU A 12 -18.99 -2.98 -18.49
N SER A 13 -17.91 -3.55 -19.02
CA SER A 13 -16.89 -4.20 -18.21
C SER A 13 -16.25 -3.13 -17.32
N THR A 14 -16.64 -3.07 -16.05
CA THR A 14 -15.89 -2.31 -15.04
C THR A 14 -14.53 -2.98 -14.88
N ALA A 15 -13.54 -2.53 -15.65
CA ALA A 15 -12.15 -2.79 -15.34
C ALA A 15 -11.92 -2.24 -13.93
N ALA A 16 -11.53 -3.10 -12.99
CA ALA A 16 -11.07 -2.65 -11.67
C ALA A 16 -9.81 -1.80 -11.89
N LEU A 17 -9.99 -0.48 -11.95
CA LEU A 17 -8.87 0.45 -12.04
C LEU A 17 -8.11 0.44 -10.72
N ALA A 18 -6.78 0.40 -10.80
CA ALA A 18 -5.95 0.72 -9.65
C ALA A 18 -6.22 2.17 -9.25
N LYS A 19 -6.56 2.37 -7.98
CA LYS A 19 -6.72 3.66 -7.31
C LYS A 19 -5.46 3.94 -6.49
N SER A 20 -5.21 5.22 -6.24
CA SER A 20 -4.16 5.68 -5.34
C SER A 20 -4.75 6.45 -4.15
N GLU A 21 -4.15 6.31 -2.97
CA GLU A 21 -4.53 6.99 -1.73
C GLU A 21 -3.27 7.41 -0.95
N ASP A 22 -3.26 8.62 -0.42
CA ASP A 22 -2.22 9.09 0.49
C ASP A 22 -2.73 9.11 1.93
N ARG A 23 -2.01 8.44 2.84
CA ARG A 23 -2.35 8.36 4.25
C ARG A 23 -1.34 9.13 5.10
N GLN A 24 -1.83 10.14 5.81
CA GLN A 24 -1.02 10.81 6.82
C GLN A 24 -0.86 9.91 8.03
N VAL A 25 0.37 9.77 8.50
CA VAL A 25 0.73 8.98 9.67
C VAL A 25 1.66 9.78 10.58
N PRO A 26 1.67 9.49 11.90
CA PRO A 26 2.68 10.03 12.81
C PRO A 26 4.11 9.70 12.37
N PRO A 27 5.14 10.33 12.96
CA PRO A 27 6.53 9.95 12.75
C PRO A 27 6.81 8.48 13.14
N PHE A 28 7.65 7.80 12.36
CA PHE A 28 8.09 6.42 12.62
C PHE A 28 9.53 6.22 12.13
N ASP A 29 10.25 5.29 12.76
CA ASP A 29 11.61 4.90 12.37
C ASP A 29 11.72 3.41 12.02
N SER A 30 10.63 2.67 12.15
CA SER A 30 10.55 1.24 11.92
C SER A 30 9.34 0.92 11.06
N VAL A 31 9.43 -0.11 10.20
CA VAL A 31 8.34 -0.45 9.26
C VAL A 31 8.06 -1.95 9.30
N ASN A 32 6.79 -2.32 9.45
CA ASN A 32 6.31 -3.69 9.42
C ASN A 32 5.24 -3.84 8.32
N ILE A 33 5.52 -4.67 7.31
CA ILE A 33 4.63 -4.94 6.18
C ILE A 33 4.15 -6.39 6.24
N ALA A 34 2.85 -6.62 6.07
CA ALA A 34 2.25 -7.94 6.08
C ALA A 34 1.40 -8.23 4.83
N SER A 35 1.05 -9.51 4.63
CA SER A 35 -0.04 -9.96 3.74
C SER A 35 0.13 -9.60 2.26
N GLY A 36 1.20 -10.07 1.63
CA GLY A 36 1.40 -9.96 0.18
C GLY A 36 1.61 -8.54 -0.37
N ILE A 37 1.64 -7.53 0.50
CA ILE A 37 1.87 -6.14 0.14
C ILE A 37 3.31 -5.96 -0.35
N ARG A 38 3.48 -5.16 -1.42
CA ARG A 38 4.79 -4.79 -1.95
C ARG A 38 5.13 -3.36 -1.54
N ALA A 39 6.09 -3.18 -0.67
CA ALA A 39 6.51 -1.87 -0.20
C ALA A 39 7.85 -1.44 -0.80
N ARG A 40 7.95 -0.16 -1.16
CA ARG A 40 9.19 0.54 -1.43
C ARG A 40 9.43 1.57 -0.32
N ILE A 41 10.62 1.57 0.25
CA ILE A 41 11.02 2.50 1.29
C ILE A 41 12.21 3.34 0.81
N GLU A 42 12.14 4.65 0.99
CA GLU A 42 13.17 5.62 0.62
C GLU A 42 13.55 6.48 1.83
N ILE A 43 14.83 6.82 1.97
CA ILE A 43 15.29 7.73 3.02
C ILE A 43 15.14 9.18 2.55
N GLY A 44 14.46 10.01 3.34
CA GLY A 44 14.23 11.42 3.06
C GLY A 44 13.19 12.05 3.99
N PRO A 45 12.83 13.33 3.83
CA PRO A 45 11.81 13.96 4.67
C PRO A 45 10.52 13.15 4.69
N GLN A 46 9.88 12.97 5.85
CA GLN A 46 8.66 12.15 5.93
C GLN A 46 7.58 12.68 4.98
N ARG A 47 7.00 11.79 4.19
CA ARG A 47 5.85 12.05 3.31
C ARG A 47 4.65 11.20 3.76
N PRO A 48 3.42 11.55 3.33
CA PRO A 48 2.30 10.64 3.44
C PRO A 48 2.64 9.27 2.85
N VAL A 49 2.12 8.21 3.45
CA VAL A 49 2.27 6.85 2.93
C VAL A 49 1.37 6.74 1.70
N HIS A 50 1.96 6.42 0.55
CA HIS A 50 1.22 6.31 -0.70
C HIS A 50 0.85 4.86 -0.97
N LEU A 51 -0.43 4.56 -1.18
CA LEU A 51 -0.93 3.23 -1.46
C LEU A 51 -1.56 3.19 -2.85
N GLU A 52 -1.30 2.13 -3.60
CA GLU A 52 -1.94 1.84 -4.88
C GLU A 52 -2.54 0.43 -4.90
N GLY A 53 -3.79 0.32 -5.35
CA GLY A 53 -4.51 -0.95 -5.40
C GLY A 53 -5.96 -0.79 -5.82
N GLU A 54 -6.72 -1.88 -5.85
CA GLU A 54 -8.17 -1.80 -6.06
C GLU A 54 -8.83 -1.13 -4.85
N ASP A 55 -9.84 -0.28 -5.08
CA ASP A 55 -10.49 0.49 -4.01
C ASP A 55 -11.07 -0.39 -2.89
N SER A 56 -11.69 -1.52 -3.26
CA SER A 56 -12.21 -2.52 -2.32
C SER A 56 -11.11 -3.11 -1.42
N VAL A 57 -9.91 -3.31 -1.97
CA VAL A 57 -8.75 -3.82 -1.25
C VAL A 57 -8.13 -2.75 -0.37
N LEU A 58 -7.94 -1.52 -0.89
CA LEU A 58 -7.39 -0.40 -0.13
C LEU A 58 -8.24 -0.08 1.11
N SER A 59 -9.56 -0.22 1.02
CA SER A 59 -10.50 -0.03 2.14
C SER A 59 -10.27 -1.03 3.30
N GLN A 60 -9.64 -2.16 3.01
CA GLN A 60 -9.33 -3.23 3.97
C GLN A 60 -7.92 -3.12 4.55
N ILE A 61 -7.07 -2.26 3.99
CA ILE A 61 -5.72 -2.01 4.50
C ILE A 61 -5.81 -1.15 5.77
N GLU A 62 -5.13 -1.60 6.81
CA GLU A 62 -4.82 -0.84 8.01
C GLU A 62 -3.43 -0.22 7.89
N THR A 63 -3.29 1.00 8.39
CA THR A 63 -2.04 1.77 8.37
C THR A 63 -1.98 2.54 9.67
N VAL A 64 -1.19 2.04 10.62
CA VAL A 64 -1.12 2.57 11.99
C VAL A 64 0.33 2.67 12.44
N VAL A 65 0.64 3.67 13.26
CA VAL A 65 1.94 3.78 13.91
C VAL A 65 1.75 3.43 15.39
N GLU A 66 2.43 2.39 15.84
CA GLU A 66 2.41 1.90 17.22
C GLU A 66 3.86 1.71 17.68
N ASP A 67 4.20 2.20 18.88
CA ASP A 67 5.55 2.12 19.45
C ASP A 67 6.69 2.60 18.52
N GLY A 68 6.40 3.59 17.68
CA GLY A 68 7.37 4.15 16.72
C GLY A 68 7.54 3.33 15.44
N ALA A 69 6.81 2.23 15.29
CA ALA A 69 6.79 1.40 14.09
C ALA A 69 5.51 1.65 13.27
N LEU A 70 5.67 1.83 11.95
CA LEU A 70 4.57 1.86 10.99
C LEU A 70 4.18 0.42 10.64
N HIS A 71 2.95 0.05 10.95
CA HIS A 71 2.35 -1.24 10.62
C HIS A 71 1.39 -1.08 9.44
N ILE A 72 1.63 -1.86 8.38
CA ILE A 72 0.75 -1.92 7.20
C ILE A 72 0.38 -3.37 6.91
N GLY A 73 -0.90 -3.65 6.92
CA GLY A 73 -1.46 -4.97 6.68
C GLY A 73 -2.96 -4.91 6.46
N PHE A 74 -3.61 -6.07 6.45
CA PHE A 74 -5.07 -6.13 6.42
C PHE A 74 -5.64 -6.02 7.82
N LYS A 75 -6.79 -5.34 7.95
CA LYS A 75 -7.58 -5.32 9.20
C LYS A 75 -7.85 -6.75 9.67
N SER A 76 -7.87 -6.98 10.98
CA SER A 76 -7.99 -8.34 11.55
C SER A 76 -9.26 -9.11 11.13
N ASN A 77 -10.34 -8.41 10.75
CA ASN A 77 -11.60 -9.02 10.30
C ASN A 77 -11.77 -8.96 8.77
N SER A 78 -10.67 -8.85 8.03
CA SER A 78 -10.69 -8.79 6.57
C SER A 78 -10.76 -10.17 5.94
N TRP A 79 -11.57 -10.32 4.89
CA TRP A 79 -11.70 -11.56 4.13
C TRP A 79 -10.56 -11.66 3.11
N TRP A 80 -9.36 -11.98 3.58
CA TRP A 80 -8.22 -12.24 2.69
C TRP A 80 -8.31 -13.67 2.14
N ASP A 81 -8.68 -13.81 0.88
CA ASP A 81 -8.71 -15.10 0.16
C ASP A 81 -7.39 -15.41 -0.58
N GLY A 82 -6.38 -14.53 -0.45
CA GLY A 82 -5.08 -14.65 -1.14
C GLY A 82 -5.12 -14.43 -2.66
N ASN A 83 -6.28 -14.15 -3.24
CA ASN A 83 -6.47 -14.03 -4.69
C ASN A 83 -6.55 -12.56 -5.18
N HIS A 84 -6.45 -11.61 -4.25
CA HIS A 84 -6.48 -10.17 -4.56
C HIS A 84 -5.18 -9.71 -5.23
N ARG A 85 -5.29 -8.72 -6.13
CA ARG A 85 -4.12 -8.09 -6.75
C ARG A 85 -3.23 -7.43 -5.70
N ALA A 86 -1.92 -7.49 -5.92
CA ALA A 86 -0.93 -6.97 -4.98
C ALA A 86 -1.09 -5.45 -4.78
N VAL A 87 -1.22 -5.02 -3.53
CA VAL A 87 -1.14 -3.61 -3.12
C VAL A 87 0.31 -3.16 -3.16
N ARG A 88 0.55 -1.99 -3.75
CA ARG A 88 1.86 -1.33 -3.72
C ARG A 88 1.84 -0.20 -2.71
N VAL A 89 2.92 -0.06 -1.96
CA VAL A 89 3.08 0.99 -0.96
C VAL A 89 4.41 1.70 -1.17
N THR A 90 4.40 3.02 -1.16
CA THR A 90 5.62 3.84 -1.15
C THR A 90 5.70 4.59 0.17
N ILE A 91 6.84 4.46 0.85
CA ILE A 91 7.10 4.98 2.18
C ILE A 91 8.37 5.84 2.12
N GLN A 92 8.34 7.02 2.73
CA GLN A 92 9.53 7.84 2.89
C GLN A 92 9.65 8.31 4.34
N THR A 93 10.80 8.09 4.96
CA THR A 93 11.09 8.48 6.34
C THR A 93 12.52 9.00 6.50
N PRO A 94 12.80 9.95 7.42
CA PRO A 94 14.14 10.50 7.60
C PRO A 94 15.14 9.47 8.11
N GLU A 95 14.68 8.49 8.88
CA GLU A 95 15.49 7.44 9.47
C GLU A 95 14.75 6.11 9.42
N LEU A 96 15.48 5.03 9.13
CA LEU A 96 14.94 3.68 9.13
C LEU A 96 15.87 2.76 9.93
N ARG A 97 15.38 2.27 11.07
CA ARG A 97 16.11 1.45 12.03
C ARG A 97 15.77 -0.03 11.93
N ALA A 98 14.53 -0.36 11.55
CA ALA A 98 14.07 -1.73 11.43
C ALA A 98 13.07 -1.91 10.28
N ILE A 99 13.13 -3.07 9.64
CA ILE A 99 12.19 -3.51 8.61
C ILE A 99 11.73 -4.93 8.95
N GLY A 100 10.41 -5.13 9.04
CA GLY A 100 9.77 -6.43 9.14
C GLY A 100 8.89 -6.71 7.92
N ALA A 101 8.93 -7.94 7.44
CA ALA A 101 8.07 -8.44 6.37
C ALA A 101 7.51 -9.81 6.73
N SER A 102 6.19 -10.00 6.62
CA SER A 102 5.52 -11.26 6.93
C SER A 102 4.35 -11.54 5.98
N GLY A 103 3.80 -12.76 6.02
CA GLY A 103 2.62 -13.12 5.22
C GLY A 103 2.82 -12.96 3.71
N GLY A 104 4.03 -13.24 3.20
CA GLY A 104 4.36 -13.11 1.77
C GLY A 104 4.57 -11.67 1.29
N ALA A 105 4.68 -10.71 2.19
CA ALA A 105 5.04 -9.34 1.85
C ALA A 105 6.45 -9.26 1.24
N MET A 106 6.66 -8.27 0.37
CA MET A 106 7.96 -7.96 -0.23
C MET A 106 8.29 -6.50 0.04
N VAL A 107 9.51 -6.25 0.51
CA VAL A 107 9.97 -4.90 0.84
C VAL A 107 11.28 -4.62 0.10
N GLU A 108 11.31 -3.52 -0.63
CA GLU A 108 12.49 -2.95 -1.28
C GLU A 108 12.87 -1.66 -0.55
N ALA A 109 14.03 -1.62 0.10
CA ALA A 109 14.51 -0.42 0.77
C ALA A 109 15.71 0.18 0.02
N GLN A 110 15.59 1.44 -0.37
CA GLN A 110 16.69 2.23 -0.93
C GLN A 110 17.34 3.04 0.19
N LEU A 111 18.44 2.50 0.72
CA LEU A 111 19.21 3.12 1.79
C LEU A 111 20.35 3.93 1.17
N THR A 112 20.28 5.25 1.30
CA THR A 112 21.41 6.14 1.06
C THR A 112 22.27 6.21 2.32
N ARG A 113 23.59 6.09 2.17
CA ARG A 113 24.54 6.24 3.28
C ARG A 113 24.43 7.66 3.83
N ALA A 114 24.16 7.80 5.13
CA ALA A 114 24.30 9.08 5.80
C ALA A 114 25.80 9.42 5.86
N ASP A 115 26.20 10.49 5.16
CA ASP A 115 27.55 11.02 5.28
C ASP A 115 27.67 11.69 6.65
N ARG A 116 28.48 11.07 7.51
CA ARG A 116 28.77 11.60 8.85
C ARG A 116 29.60 12.87 8.69
N HIS A 117 28.98 14.03 8.89
CA HIS A 117 29.71 15.27 9.11
C HIS A 117 29.98 15.41 10.61
N GLU A 118 31.20 15.05 11.02
CA GLU A 118 31.73 15.48 12.31
C GLU A 118 32.03 17.00 12.23
N ILE A 119 31.53 17.75 13.21
CA ILE A 119 31.79 19.18 13.41
C ILE A 119 32.95 19.32 14.40
#